data_AF-A9UXK2-F1
#
_entry.id   AF-A9UXK2-F1
#
_cell.length_a   1.000
_cell.length_b   1.000
_cell.length_c   1.000
_cell.angle_alpha   90.00
_cell.angle_beta   90.00
_cell.angle_gamma   90.00
#
_symmetry.space_group_name_H-M   'P 1'
#
loop_
_entity.id
_entity.type
_entity.pdbx_description
1 polymer ?
#
loop_
_entity_poly.entity_id
_entity_poly.type
_entity_poly.pdbx_seq_one_letter_code
_entity_poly.pdbx_strand_id
1 'polypeptide(L)'
;MNDSLRAEPEPSASSSPVTGGDKGVSVVERQWQSVINLGPAETPLHTQQLRLTVAAFNVLADGLDVNGQWSYIDPATVTFERRKDLLLQEIDRIAPDVLGLAECNNFTEFWAPELARRGYHGVFQPKSHGPAARFGAQPDGVALFVRTAAGLELIGEPLRNAMRPVAISALVRAGLTAESTINKSSTPAMTSSPAFLFRVAMTHFKAGKGDSNTALRRQDTQMLLTQLDAAAAAAESEVQATIVMGDFNCEPTEDCHAPWRERGFLCAVEDMPWTTWKFRDTPTEPGTAPPPGTAPLTQPKEKREKIDYIYVLNGPGAQVAVEAFLDVPADADIPRALPAPNYASDHLAVAARLNCFTAPLA
;
A
#
# COMPACT_ATOMS: atom_id res chain seq x y z
N MET A 1 -18.95 -62.50 -61.42
CA MET A 1 -19.95 -63.00 -60.45
C MET A 1 -19.53 -62.50 -59.07
N ASN A 2 -20.48 -61.85 -58.41
CA ASN A 2 -20.49 -61.33 -57.04
C ASN A 2 -19.62 -60.12 -56.68
N ASP A 3 -20.29 -58.97 -56.77
CA ASP A 3 -20.37 -57.92 -55.76
C ASP A 3 -20.00 -58.34 -54.34
N SER A 4 -19.15 -57.55 -53.70
CA SER A 4 -19.19 -57.28 -52.26
C SER A 4 -18.46 -55.97 -51.98
N LEU A 5 -19.25 -54.90 -51.84
CA LEU A 5 -18.88 -53.61 -51.28
C LEU A 5 -18.28 -53.82 -49.88
N ARG A 6 -17.03 -53.41 -49.68
CA ARG A 6 -16.42 -53.29 -48.35
C ARG A 6 -16.11 -51.81 -48.12
N ALA A 7 -16.85 -51.22 -47.18
CA ALA A 7 -16.69 -49.86 -46.71
C ALA A 7 -15.31 -49.65 -46.09
N GLU A 8 -14.67 -48.53 -46.42
CA GLU A 8 -13.43 -48.07 -45.77
C GLU A 8 -13.73 -47.58 -44.35
N PRO A 9 -12.82 -47.79 -43.38
CA PRO A 9 -13.03 -47.33 -42.01
C PRO A 9 -12.68 -45.85 -41.87
N GLU A 10 -13.59 -45.09 -41.23
CA GLU A 10 -13.36 -43.68 -40.89
C GLU A 10 -12.16 -43.49 -39.94
N PRO A 11 -11.42 -42.37 -40.07
CA PRO A 11 -10.31 -42.06 -39.19
C PRO A 11 -10.81 -41.64 -37.80
N SER A 12 -10.33 -42.35 -36.77
CA SER A 12 -10.59 -42.07 -35.36
C SER A 12 -10.09 -40.67 -34.96
N ALA A 13 -11.03 -39.77 -34.66
CA ALA A 13 -10.75 -38.52 -33.99
C ALA A 13 -10.47 -38.77 -32.50
N SER A 14 -9.20 -38.72 -32.11
CA SER A 14 -8.81 -38.54 -30.70
C SER A 14 -7.65 -37.54 -30.59
N SER A 15 -7.93 -36.28 -30.91
CA SER A 15 -7.10 -35.17 -30.46
C SER A 15 -7.63 -34.70 -29.11
N SER A 16 -7.08 -35.23 -28.03
CA SER A 16 -7.23 -34.64 -26.70
C SER A 16 -6.63 -33.23 -26.76
N PRO A 17 -7.37 -32.16 -26.41
CA PRO A 17 -6.77 -30.86 -26.28
C PRO A 17 -5.89 -30.88 -25.02
N VAL A 18 -4.60 -30.64 -25.19
CA VAL A 18 -3.70 -30.28 -24.10
C VAL A 18 -4.14 -28.90 -23.60
N THR A 19 -5.13 -28.87 -22.71
CA THR A 19 -5.46 -27.69 -21.91
C THR A 19 -4.85 -27.89 -20.53
N GLY A 20 -3.56 -27.66 -20.46
CA GLY A 20 -2.79 -27.57 -19.21
C GLY A 20 -1.91 -26.33 -19.25
N GLY A 21 -2.47 -25.20 -19.69
CA GLY A 21 -1.87 -23.91 -19.39
C GLY A 21 -2.10 -23.66 -17.91
N ASP A 22 -1.02 -23.57 -17.15
CA ASP A 22 -1.02 -23.10 -15.77
C ASP A 22 -1.82 -21.79 -15.74
N LYS A 23 -3.03 -21.83 -15.20
CA LYS A 23 -3.78 -20.60 -14.91
C LYS A 23 -3.00 -19.96 -13.78
N GLY A 24 -2.05 -19.11 -14.15
CA GLY A 24 -1.20 -18.37 -13.22
C GLY A 24 -2.07 -17.87 -12.08
N VAL A 25 -1.66 -18.18 -10.85
CA VAL A 25 -2.39 -17.78 -9.66
C VAL A 25 -2.58 -16.27 -9.71
N SER A 26 -3.81 -15.80 -9.84
CA SER A 26 -4.10 -14.37 -9.84
C SER A 26 -4.26 -13.88 -8.42
N VAL A 27 -3.97 -12.59 -8.22
CA VAL A 27 -4.23 -11.93 -6.95
C VAL A 27 -5.73 -11.95 -6.65
N VAL A 28 -6.06 -12.01 -5.36
CA VAL A 28 -7.43 -11.96 -4.85
C VAL A 28 -8.16 -10.69 -5.30
N GLU A 29 -9.36 -10.86 -5.87
CA GLU A 29 -10.22 -9.77 -6.31
C GLU A 29 -10.78 -8.96 -5.12
N ARG A 30 -10.88 -7.64 -5.30
CA ARG A 30 -11.29 -6.69 -4.26
C ARG A 30 -12.13 -5.57 -4.84
N GLN A 31 -13.14 -5.13 -4.10
CA GLN A 31 -14.10 -4.12 -4.56
C GLN A 31 -13.78 -2.73 -3.99
N TRP A 32 -14.05 -1.70 -4.79
CA TRP A 32 -13.99 -0.31 -4.32
C TRP A 32 -15.30 0.04 -3.62
N GLN A 33 -15.22 0.43 -2.34
CA GLN A 33 -16.36 0.94 -1.58
C GLN A 33 -16.40 2.45 -1.68
N SER A 34 -17.53 2.99 -2.15
CA SER A 34 -17.72 4.43 -2.21
C SER A 34 -17.97 5.00 -0.82
N VAL A 35 -17.36 6.14 -0.52
CA VAL A 35 -17.59 6.88 0.73
C VAL A 35 -18.62 7.97 0.45
N ILE A 36 -19.60 8.13 1.35
CA ILE A 36 -20.72 9.08 1.17
C ILE A 36 -20.28 10.56 1.32
N ASN A 37 -19.00 10.83 1.59
CA ASN A 37 -18.48 12.18 1.78
C ASN A 37 -18.08 12.82 0.44
N LEU A 38 -19.09 13.07 -0.39
CA LEU A 38 -18.95 13.58 -1.76
C LEU A 38 -18.62 15.07 -1.80
N GLY A 39 -17.40 15.46 -1.40
CA GLY A 39 -16.83 16.79 -1.66
C GLY A 39 -17.79 17.98 -1.42
N PRO A 40 -17.58 19.11 -2.09
CA PRO A 40 -18.59 20.18 -2.11
C PRO A 40 -19.79 19.74 -2.98
N ALA A 41 -21.01 20.06 -2.54
CA ALA A 41 -22.26 19.68 -3.22
C ALA A 41 -22.35 20.17 -4.68
N GLU A 42 -21.63 21.26 -5.00
CA GLU A 42 -21.36 21.73 -6.34
C GLU A 42 -19.90 22.15 -6.44
N THR A 43 -19.18 21.70 -7.47
CA THR A 43 -17.81 22.17 -7.75
C THR A 43 -17.87 23.62 -8.24
N PRO A 44 -17.34 24.60 -7.49
CA PRO A 44 -17.44 26.00 -7.88
C PRO A 44 -16.80 26.25 -9.26
N LEU A 45 -17.35 27.21 -10.01
CA LEU A 45 -16.75 27.68 -11.26
C LEU A 45 -15.29 28.10 -11.02
N HIS A 46 -14.43 27.90 -12.03
CA HIS A 46 -13.00 28.26 -11.98
C HIS A 46 -12.17 27.52 -10.93
N THR A 47 -12.64 26.39 -10.40
CA THR A 47 -11.82 25.46 -9.61
C THR A 47 -11.18 24.41 -10.51
N GLN A 48 -9.97 23.98 -10.14
CA GLN A 48 -9.36 22.80 -10.73
C GLN A 48 -9.74 21.57 -9.92
N GLN A 49 -9.91 20.46 -10.64
CA GLN A 49 -10.17 19.16 -10.06
C GLN A 49 -9.06 18.19 -10.45
N LEU A 50 -8.60 17.37 -9.51
CA LEU A 50 -7.67 16.26 -9.75
C LEU A 50 -8.13 15.03 -8.97
N ARG A 51 -8.30 13.91 -9.65
CA ARG A 51 -8.48 12.61 -9.01
C ARG A 51 -7.15 11.87 -8.90
N LEU A 52 -6.91 11.26 -7.75
CA LEU A 52 -5.71 10.48 -7.46
C LEU A 52 -6.09 9.15 -6.83
N THR A 53 -5.44 8.08 -7.26
CA THR A 53 -5.41 6.81 -6.52
C THR A 53 -4.13 6.75 -5.71
N VAL A 54 -4.26 6.60 -4.40
CA VAL A 54 -3.13 6.45 -3.47
C VAL A 54 -3.18 5.06 -2.85
N ALA A 55 -2.04 4.38 -2.77
CA ALA A 55 -1.95 3.07 -2.14
C ALA A 55 -0.72 2.94 -1.24
N ALA A 56 -0.87 2.21 -0.13
CA ALA A 56 0.23 1.76 0.70
C ALA A 56 0.20 0.25 0.84
N PHE A 57 1.37 -0.38 0.80
CA PHE A 57 1.49 -1.83 0.87
C PHE A 57 2.70 -2.23 1.71
N ASN A 58 2.49 -2.88 2.87
CA ASN A 58 3.56 -3.62 3.51
C ASN A 58 3.81 -4.89 2.69
N VAL A 59 4.96 -4.94 2.03
CA VAL A 59 5.30 -5.97 1.04
C VAL A 59 6.05 -7.14 1.66
N LEU A 60 6.08 -7.31 2.98
CA LEU A 60 6.74 -8.40 3.71
C LEU A 60 8.14 -8.72 3.16
N ALA A 61 9.15 -8.15 3.81
CA ALA A 61 10.52 -8.13 3.30
C ALA A 61 11.07 -9.54 3.02
N ASP A 62 11.91 -9.64 1.98
CA ASP A 62 12.76 -10.80 1.79
C ASP A 62 13.61 -11.06 3.05
N GLY A 63 13.69 -12.30 3.48
CA GLY A 63 14.33 -12.73 4.72
C GLY A 63 13.38 -12.71 5.93
N LEU A 64 12.31 -11.90 5.96
CA LEU A 64 11.24 -11.98 6.97
C LEU A 64 10.10 -12.90 6.52
N ASP A 65 10.01 -13.11 5.21
CA ASP A 65 9.07 -14.00 4.53
C ASP A 65 9.24 -15.48 4.93
N VAL A 66 10.43 -16.07 4.85
CA VAL A 66 10.63 -17.48 5.25
C VAL A 66 10.86 -17.65 6.74
N ASN A 67 11.39 -16.61 7.40
CA ASN A 67 11.70 -16.62 8.83
C ASN A 67 10.57 -16.06 9.71
N GLY A 68 9.40 -15.80 9.11
CA GLY A 68 8.23 -15.23 9.77
C GLY A 68 7.48 -16.20 10.69
N GLN A 69 7.95 -17.43 10.92
CA GLN A 69 7.28 -18.41 11.79
C GLN A 69 5.80 -18.63 11.41
N TRP A 70 5.54 -18.91 10.14
CA TRP A 70 4.20 -19.22 9.65
C TRP A 70 3.89 -20.70 9.86
N SER A 71 2.96 -21.02 10.75
CA SER A 71 2.57 -22.41 11.04
C SER A 71 1.52 -22.99 10.08
N TYR A 72 0.99 -22.17 9.17
CA TYR A 72 -0.16 -22.51 8.32
C TYR A 72 0.13 -22.48 6.82
N ILE A 73 1.34 -22.09 6.42
CA ILE A 73 1.79 -22.05 5.04
C ILE A 73 3.23 -22.55 4.95
N ASP A 74 3.54 -23.30 3.90
CA ASP A 74 4.90 -23.80 3.66
C ASP A 74 5.85 -22.61 3.42
N PRO A 75 6.93 -22.44 4.21
CA PRO A 75 7.92 -21.38 3.99
C PRO A 75 8.45 -21.33 2.55
N ALA A 76 8.55 -22.48 1.86
CA ALA A 76 9.02 -22.53 0.49
C ALA A 76 8.09 -21.82 -0.50
N THR A 77 6.79 -21.65 -0.18
CA THR A 77 5.81 -20.99 -1.06
C THR A 77 5.76 -19.48 -0.86
N VAL A 78 6.28 -18.97 0.26
CA VAL A 78 6.27 -17.54 0.60
C VAL A 78 7.61 -16.84 0.35
N THR A 79 8.58 -17.52 -0.27
CA THR A 79 9.85 -16.88 -0.68
C THR A 79 9.61 -15.68 -1.60
N PHE A 80 10.43 -14.63 -1.48
CA PHE A 80 10.38 -13.43 -2.33
C PHE A 80 10.27 -13.78 -3.83
N GLU A 81 11.07 -14.73 -4.30
CA GLU A 81 11.08 -15.15 -5.70
C GLU A 81 9.71 -15.67 -6.20
N ARG A 82 8.95 -16.38 -5.35
CA ARG A 82 7.63 -16.90 -5.71
C ARG A 82 6.52 -15.87 -5.65
N ARG A 83 6.71 -14.83 -4.85
CA ARG A 83 5.65 -13.88 -4.49
C ARG A 83 5.82 -12.52 -5.17
N LYS A 84 6.99 -12.23 -5.76
CA LYS A 84 7.28 -10.96 -6.45
C LYS A 84 6.31 -10.65 -7.60
N ASP A 85 5.88 -11.65 -8.35
CA ASP A 85 4.93 -11.45 -9.45
C ASP A 85 3.52 -11.15 -8.93
N LEU A 86 3.11 -11.79 -7.82
CA LEU A 86 1.84 -11.47 -7.15
C LEU A 86 1.86 -10.06 -6.55
N LEU A 87 3.01 -9.61 -6.02
CA LEU A 87 3.17 -8.23 -5.54
C LEU A 87 2.97 -7.22 -6.68
N LEU A 88 3.58 -7.46 -7.84
CA LEU A 88 3.42 -6.60 -9.02
C LEU A 88 1.99 -6.65 -9.57
N GLN A 89 1.36 -7.82 -9.62
CA GLN A 89 -0.04 -7.96 -10.03
C GLN A 89 -1.00 -7.17 -9.15
N GLU A 90 -0.80 -7.14 -7.83
CA GLU A 90 -1.63 -6.33 -6.92
C GLU A 90 -1.47 -4.83 -7.21
N ILE A 91 -0.24 -4.38 -7.48
CA ILE A 91 0.04 -2.99 -7.87
C ILE A 91 -0.58 -2.66 -9.23
N ASP A 92 -0.46 -3.56 -10.21
CA ASP A 92 -1.02 -3.39 -11.56
C ASP A 92 -2.55 -3.33 -11.52
N ARG A 93 -3.20 -4.14 -10.66
CA ARG A 93 -4.65 -4.15 -10.45
C ARG A 93 -5.15 -2.85 -9.81
N ILE A 94 -4.45 -2.34 -8.79
CA ILE A 94 -4.83 -1.09 -8.11
C ILE A 94 -4.54 0.11 -9.00
N ALA A 95 -3.45 0.04 -9.76
CA ALA A 95 -2.96 1.10 -10.60
C ALA A 95 -2.89 2.46 -9.84
N PRO A 96 -2.13 2.56 -8.73
CA PRO A 96 -2.01 3.81 -7.98
C PRO A 96 -1.24 4.89 -8.74
N ASP A 97 -1.62 6.16 -8.54
CA ASP A 97 -0.82 7.32 -8.97
C ASP A 97 0.32 7.59 -7.98
N VAL A 98 0.08 7.31 -6.70
CA VAL A 98 1.05 7.41 -5.60
C VAL A 98 1.08 6.09 -4.84
N LEU A 99 2.26 5.46 -4.74
CA LEU A 99 2.44 4.16 -4.11
C LEU A 99 3.51 4.22 -3.02
N GLY A 100 3.14 3.90 -1.79
CA GLY A 100 4.05 3.69 -0.67
C GLY A 100 4.27 2.19 -0.41
N LEU A 101 5.52 1.76 -0.21
CA LEU A 101 5.84 0.39 0.18
C LEU A 101 6.52 0.37 1.55
N ALA A 102 6.06 -0.47 2.47
CA ALA A 102 6.73 -0.78 3.74
C ALA A 102 7.36 -2.17 3.68
N GLU A 103 8.40 -2.40 4.49
CA GLU A 103 9.20 -3.62 4.41
C GLU A 103 9.79 -3.86 3.01
N CYS A 104 10.09 -2.75 2.32
CA CYS A 104 10.70 -2.79 1.01
C CYS A 104 12.20 -3.03 1.17
N ASN A 105 12.70 -4.13 0.61
CA ASN A 105 14.12 -4.35 0.30
C ASN A 105 14.24 -4.77 -1.18
N ASN A 106 15.46 -4.97 -1.69
CA ASN A 106 15.71 -5.22 -3.13
C ASN A 106 15.23 -4.04 -4.02
N PHE A 107 15.36 -2.81 -3.52
CA PHE A 107 14.83 -1.63 -4.21
C PHE A 107 15.51 -1.40 -5.57
N THR A 108 16.84 -1.42 -5.60
CA THR A 108 17.63 -1.10 -6.80
C THR A 108 17.53 -2.22 -7.84
N GLU A 109 17.50 -3.46 -7.37
CA GLU A 109 17.58 -4.66 -8.20
C GLU A 109 16.22 -5.11 -8.73
N PHE A 110 15.13 -4.82 -8.01
CA PHE A 110 13.79 -5.26 -8.37
C PHE A 110 12.77 -4.11 -8.46
N TRP A 111 12.47 -3.42 -7.36
CA TRP A 111 11.34 -2.49 -7.32
C TRP A 111 11.48 -1.31 -8.29
N ALA A 112 12.63 -0.65 -8.28
CA ALA A 112 12.90 0.49 -9.15
C ALA A 112 12.81 0.11 -10.64
N PRO A 113 13.51 -0.93 -11.15
CA PRO A 113 13.39 -1.29 -12.57
C PRO A 113 11.99 -1.82 -12.95
N GLU A 114 11.32 -2.62 -12.11
CA GLU A 114 9.99 -3.16 -12.44
C GLU A 114 8.90 -2.09 -12.45
N LEU A 115 8.95 -1.14 -11.50
CA LEU A 115 8.00 -0.03 -11.47
C LEU A 115 8.34 1.06 -12.50
N ALA A 116 9.62 1.24 -12.86
CA ALA A 116 9.98 2.11 -13.98
C ALA A 116 9.38 1.64 -15.31
N ARG A 117 9.37 0.33 -15.58
CA ARG A 117 8.67 -0.23 -16.77
C ARG A 117 7.16 0.02 -16.75
N ARG A 118 6.58 0.21 -15.56
CA ARG A 118 5.17 0.56 -15.35
C ARG A 118 4.93 2.08 -15.29
N GLY A 119 5.93 2.89 -15.61
CA GLY A 119 5.80 4.35 -15.66
C GLY A 119 5.82 5.02 -14.28
N TYR A 120 6.51 4.43 -13.31
CA TYR A 120 6.74 5.04 -11.99
C TYR A 120 8.18 5.50 -11.82
N HIS A 121 8.36 6.54 -11.02
CA HIS A 121 9.64 6.94 -10.46
C HIS A 121 9.54 6.92 -8.94
N GLY A 122 10.58 6.45 -8.25
CA GLY A 122 10.51 6.31 -6.81
C GLY A 122 11.81 6.51 -6.08
N VAL A 123 11.67 6.65 -4.76
CA VAL A 123 12.74 6.94 -3.81
C VAL A 123 12.61 5.99 -2.61
N PHE A 124 13.73 5.62 -2.00
CA PHE A 124 13.80 4.59 -0.96
C PHE A 124 14.59 5.03 0.26
N GLN A 125 14.09 4.72 1.46
CA GLN A 125 14.77 4.93 2.73
C GLN A 125 14.88 3.60 3.49
N PRO A 126 16.08 2.98 3.56
CA PRO A 126 16.30 1.80 4.39
C PRO A 126 16.26 2.16 5.88
N LYS A 127 15.87 1.20 6.72
CA LYS A 127 16.08 1.26 8.17
C LYS A 127 17.58 1.14 8.46
N SER A 128 18.08 1.90 9.42
CA SER A 128 19.48 1.74 9.88
C SER A 128 19.74 0.34 10.46
N HIS A 129 18.72 -0.28 11.06
CA HIS A 129 18.80 -1.61 11.68
C HIS A 129 17.53 -2.41 11.37
N GLY A 130 17.37 -2.87 10.12
CA GLY A 130 16.24 -3.70 9.69
C GLY A 130 16.36 -5.16 10.16
N PRO A 131 15.27 -5.81 10.63
CA PRO A 131 15.31 -7.21 11.06
C PRO A 131 15.66 -8.19 9.93
N ALA A 132 15.38 -7.85 8.66
CA ALA A 132 15.73 -8.67 7.50
C ALA A 132 17.25 -8.95 7.40
N ALA A 133 18.08 -7.98 7.81
CA ALA A 133 19.54 -8.11 7.80
C ALA A 133 20.06 -9.24 8.71
N ARG A 134 19.28 -9.64 9.73
CA ARG A 134 19.62 -10.78 10.60
C ARG A 134 19.60 -12.12 9.86
N PHE A 135 18.92 -12.16 8.73
CA PHE A 135 18.76 -13.34 7.87
C PHE A 135 19.59 -13.25 6.58
N GLY A 136 20.52 -12.30 6.48
CA GLY A 136 21.40 -12.12 5.33
C GLY A 136 20.79 -11.36 4.15
N ALA A 137 19.55 -10.88 4.27
CA ALA A 137 18.92 -10.02 3.27
C ALA A 137 19.35 -8.55 3.41
N GLN A 138 19.11 -7.74 2.38
CA GLN A 138 19.30 -6.29 2.47
C GLN A 138 18.37 -5.68 3.55
N PRO A 139 18.80 -4.63 4.27
CA PRO A 139 17.93 -3.92 5.21
C PRO A 139 16.64 -3.45 4.53
N ASP A 140 15.51 -3.77 5.15
CA ASP A 140 14.20 -3.30 4.72
C ASP A 140 13.99 -1.83 5.08
N GLY A 141 13.01 -1.20 4.45
CA GLY A 141 12.69 0.20 4.67
C GLY A 141 11.35 0.60 4.08
N VAL A 142 11.23 1.87 3.75
CA VAL A 142 10.07 2.44 3.07
C VAL A 142 10.46 3.00 1.71
N ALA A 143 9.61 2.76 0.72
CA ALA A 143 9.75 3.36 -0.61
C ALA A 143 8.51 4.19 -0.95
N LEU A 144 8.70 5.22 -1.76
CA LEU A 144 7.63 6.06 -2.29
C LEU A 144 7.81 6.19 -3.80
N PHE A 145 6.77 5.87 -4.55
CA PHE A 145 6.71 5.94 -6.01
C PHE A 145 5.57 6.86 -6.44
N VAL A 146 5.79 7.57 -7.54
CA VAL A 146 4.76 8.33 -8.25
C VAL A 146 4.71 7.89 -9.70
N ARG A 147 3.50 7.86 -10.27
CA ARG A 147 3.28 7.50 -11.67
C ARG A 147 3.59 8.68 -12.58
N THR A 148 4.81 8.71 -13.09
CA THR A 148 5.24 9.73 -14.07
C THR A 148 4.46 9.66 -15.36
N ALA A 149 4.00 8.48 -15.77
CA ALA A 149 3.12 8.30 -16.92
C ALA A 149 1.76 9.00 -16.78
N ALA A 150 1.30 9.31 -15.55
CA ALA A 150 0.09 10.09 -15.28
C ALA A 150 0.37 11.60 -15.13
N GLY A 151 1.63 12.03 -15.28
CA GLY A 151 2.04 13.43 -15.13
C GLY A 151 2.35 13.85 -13.69
N LEU A 152 2.64 12.89 -12.81
CA LEU A 152 3.15 13.16 -11.47
C LEU A 152 4.69 13.20 -11.46
N GLU A 153 5.26 14.06 -10.63
CA GLU A 153 6.70 14.25 -10.52
C GLU A 153 7.11 14.45 -9.06
N LEU A 154 8.16 13.73 -8.63
CA LEU A 154 8.84 14.01 -7.36
C LEU A 154 9.68 15.28 -7.52
N ILE A 155 9.47 16.27 -6.66
CA ILE A 155 10.21 17.54 -6.72
C ILE A 155 11.03 17.75 -5.46
N GLY A 156 12.23 18.30 -5.65
CA GLY A 156 13.16 18.54 -4.55
C GLY A 156 13.70 17.26 -3.91
N GLU A 157 14.48 17.43 -2.85
CA GLU A 157 15.04 16.31 -2.10
C GLU A 157 14.00 15.78 -1.08
N PRO A 158 13.76 14.46 -1.04
CA PRO A 158 12.90 13.87 -0.02
C PRO A 158 13.47 14.04 1.38
N LEU A 159 12.60 14.35 2.34
CA LEU A 159 12.89 14.25 3.77
C LEU A 159 12.94 12.77 4.17
N ARG A 160 13.92 12.42 4.98
CA ARG A 160 14.25 11.02 5.28
C ARG A 160 14.52 10.83 6.77
N ASN A 161 13.97 9.76 7.34
CA ASN A 161 14.31 9.29 8.68
C ASN A 161 14.58 7.79 8.60
N ALA A 162 15.82 7.37 8.89
CA ALA A 162 16.24 5.97 8.83
C ALA A 162 15.97 5.20 10.14
N MET A 163 15.57 5.90 11.20
CA MET A 163 15.54 5.37 12.57
C MET A 163 14.11 5.10 13.02
N ARG A 164 13.51 6.06 13.75
CA ARG A 164 12.17 5.92 14.30
C ARG A 164 11.40 7.26 14.22
N PRO A 165 10.19 7.27 13.65
CA PRO A 165 9.72 6.25 12.71
C PRO A 165 10.62 6.22 11.48
N VAL A 166 10.79 5.06 10.82
CA VAL A 166 11.40 5.07 9.49
C VAL A 166 10.40 5.72 8.54
N ALA A 167 10.83 6.77 7.83
CA ALA A 167 9.93 7.57 7.01
C ALA A 167 10.65 8.19 5.82
N ILE A 168 9.89 8.40 4.75
CA ILE A 168 10.28 9.22 3.61
C ILE A 168 9.13 10.15 3.27
N SER A 169 9.40 11.43 3.05
CA SER A 169 8.40 12.42 2.62
C SER A 169 8.91 13.26 1.47
N ALA A 170 8.16 13.32 0.38
CA ALA A 170 8.51 14.06 -0.82
C ALA A 170 7.39 15.02 -1.22
N LEU A 171 7.79 16.10 -1.89
CA LEU A 171 6.85 16.93 -2.63
C LEU A 171 6.53 16.25 -3.96
N VAL A 172 5.26 16.25 -4.33
CA VAL A 172 4.74 15.67 -5.57
C VAL A 172 3.98 16.75 -6.31
N ARG A 173 4.44 17.05 -7.53
CA ARG A 173 3.71 17.92 -8.46
C ARG A 173 2.89 17.05 -9.39
N ALA A 174 1.61 17.36 -9.56
CA ALA A 174 0.76 16.76 -10.58
C ALA A 174 0.42 17.80 -11.65
N GLY A 175 0.87 17.55 -12.88
CA GLY A 175 0.44 18.32 -14.04
C GLY A 175 -1.03 18.04 -14.40
N LEU A 176 -1.68 18.96 -15.12
CA LEU A 176 -3.07 18.85 -15.59
C LEU A 176 -3.30 17.80 -16.70
N THR A 177 -2.55 16.70 -16.69
CA THR A 177 -2.74 15.56 -17.60
C THR A 177 -3.49 14.39 -16.94
N ALA A 178 -3.61 14.36 -15.61
CA ALA A 178 -4.39 13.38 -14.87
C ALA A 178 -5.85 13.84 -14.76
N GLU A 179 -6.78 13.25 -15.52
CA GLU A 179 -8.24 13.50 -15.57
C GLU A 179 -8.72 14.88 -15.05
N SER A 180 -8.01 15.97 -15.40
CA SER A 180 -8.26 17.26 -14.78
C SER A 180 -9.26 18.00 -15.64
N THR A 181 -10.40 18.35 -15.07
CA THR A 181 -11.39 19.21 -15.73
C THR A 181 -11.30 20.59 -15.11
N ILE A 182 -11.17 21.62 -15.95
CA ILE A 182 -11.38 23.01 -15.53
C ILE A 182 -12.80 23.38 -15.89
N ASN A 183 -13.63 23.71 -14.90
CA ASN A 183 -14.95 24.29 -15.13
C ASN A 183 -14.81 25.74 -15.63
N LYS A 184 -14.62 25.91 -16.94
CA LYS A 184 -14.40 27.23 -17.58
C LYS A 184 -15.73 27.95 -17.87
N SER A 185 -15.86 29.17 -17.34
CA SER A 185 -16.62 30.25 -18.01
C SER A 185 -15.60 31.17 -18.69
N SER A 186 -15.64 31.21 -20.02
CA SER A 186 -14.91 32.05 -21.00
C SER A 186 -13.91 33.10 -20.49
N THR A 187 -12.61 32.83 -20.63
CA THR A 187 -11.57 33.62 -21.38
C THR A 187 -10.18 32.99 -21.16
N PRO A 188 -9.27 32.97 -22.16
CA PRO A 188 -7.94 32.36 -22.00
C PRO A 188 -6.90 33.41 -21.59
N ALA A 189 -6.48 33.41 -20.32
CA ALA A 189 -5.22 34.03 -19.93
C ALA A 189 -4.10 32.98 -20.03
N MET A 190 -3.06 33.28 -20.82
CA MET A 190 -1.82 32.52 -20.86
C MET A 190 -1.04 32.74 -19.57
N THR A 191 -1.15 31.82 -18.62
CA THR A 191 -0.19 31.63 -17.53
C THR A 191 0.02 30.13 -17.35
N SER A 192 1.25 29.74 -16.98
CA SER A 192 1.70 28.35 -16.78
C SER A 192 0.62 27.44 -16.21
N SER A 193 0.37 26.29 -16.84
CA SER A 193 -0.63 25.30 -16.41
C SER A 193 -0.59 25.12 -14.89
N PRO A 194 -1.67 25.46 -14.15
CA PRO A 194 -1.62 25.39 -12.70
C PRO A 194 -1.53 23.92 -12.27
N ALA A 195 -0.50 23.59 -11.50
CA ALA A 195 -0.21 22.23 -11.06
C ALA A 195 -0.62 22.07 -9.60
N PHE A 196 -1.15 20.89 -9.25
CA PHE A 196 -1.35 20.54 -7.84
C PHE A 196 -0.01 20.16 -7.22
N LEU A 197 0.20 20.59 -5.98
CA LEU A 197 1.36 20.29 -5.17
C LEU A 197 0.92 19.57 -3.89
N PHE A 198 1.45 18.36 -3.71
CA PHE A 198 1.17 17.52 -2.56
C PHE A 198 2.44 17.29 -1.76
N ARG A 199 2.30 17.18 -0.44
CA ARG A 199 3.30 16.51 0.38
C ARG A 199 2.85 15.09 0.61
N VAL A 200 3.66 14.12 0.22
CA VAL A 200 3.36 12.70 0.43
C VAL A 200 4.40 12.10 1.37
N ALA A 201 3.97 11.30 2.34
CA ALA A 201 4.85 10.59 3.24
C ALA A 201 4.50 9.10 3.32
N MET A 202 5.53 8.24 3.32
CA MET A 202 5.42 6.82 3.62
C MET A 202 6.20 6.52 4.91
N THR A 203 5.61 5.75 5.82
CA THR A 203 6.21 5.43 7.13
C THR A 203 6.01 3.97 7.54
N HIS A 204 6.86 3.49 8.46
CA HIS A 204 6.66 2.22 9.15
C HIS A 204 7.04 2.39 10.64
N PHE A 205 6.04 2.27 11.51
CA PHE A 205 6.16 2.53 12.96
C PHE A 205 6.69 1.34 13.76
N LYS A 206 6.92 1.57 15.06
CA LYS A 206 7.33 0.52 15.98
C LYS A 206 6.32 -0.64 16.07
N ALA A 207 6.73 -1.80 15.57
CA ALA A 207 6.03 -3.06 15.73
C ALA A 207 6.09 -3.65 17.15
N GLY A 208 5.18 -4.59 17.44
CA GLY A 208 5.09 -5.32 18.71
C GLY A 208 4.05 -4.76 19.68
N LYS A 209 3.52 -5.64 20.53
CA LYS A 209 2.50 -5.30 21.54
C LYS A 209 3.12 -4.80 22.85
N GLY A 210 2.27 -4.31 23.75
CA GLY A 210 2.61 -3.86 25.10
C GLY A 210 2.74 -2.34 25.21
N ASP A 211 2.45 -1.82 26.39
CA ASP A 211 2.31 -0.39 26.69
C ASP A 211 3.52 0.44 26.27
N SER A 212 4.73 -0.11 26.41
CA SER A 212 5.95 0.54 25.96
C SER A 212 5.95 0.77 24.44
N ASN A 213 5.55 -0.22 23.64
CA ASN A 213 5.49 -0.07 22.18
C ASN A 213 4.32 0.84 21.76
N THR A 214 3.18 0.81 22.46
CA THR A 214 2.07 1.74 22.25
C THR A 214 2.50 3.20 22.47
N ALA A 215 3.23 3.47 23.55
CA ALA A 215 3.78 4.80 23.81
C ALA A 215 4.81 5.23 22.73
N LEU A 216 5.65 4.29 22.27
CA LEU A 216 6.57 4.56 21.16
C LEU A 216 5.83 4.90 19.87
N ARG A 217 4.73 4.22 19.52
CA ARG A 217 3.93 4.57 18.34
C ARG A 217 3.31 5.96 18.43
N ARG A 218 2.88 6.39 19.62
CA ARG A 218 2.43 7.78 19.83
C ARG A 218 3.58 8.78 19.65
N GLN A 219 4.78 8.46 20.14
CA GLN A 219 5.98 9.27 19.89
C GLN A 219 6.30 9.33 18.40
N ASP A 220 6.16 8.21 17.69
CA ASP A 220 6.41 8.12 16.25
C ASP A 220 5.49 9.05 15.47
N THR A 221 4.19 9.07 15.81
CA THR A 221 3.23 10.07 15.29
C THR A 221 3.72 11.49 15.51
N GLN A 222 4.11 11.85 16.73
CA GLN A 222 4.53 13.21 17.07
C GLN A 222 5.81 13.63 16.34
N MET A 223 6.77 12.71 16.20
CA MET A 223 8.01 12.97 15.47
C MET A 223 7.74 13.20 13.99
N LEU A 224 6.87 12.39 13.38
CA LEU A 224 6.50 12.55 11.97
C LEU A 224 5.75 13.87 11.74
N LEU A 225 4.76 14.19 12.59
CA LEU A 225 4.05 15.48 12.51
C LEU A 225 5.00 16.67 12.66
N THR A 226 5.97 16.60 13.57
CA THR A 226 6.98 17.67 13.75
C THR A 226 7.83 17.87 12.49
N GLN A 227 8.22 16.78 11.81
CA GLN A 227 8.95 16.86 10.55
C GLN A 227 8.10 17.48 9.43
N LEU A 228 6.82 17.11 9.35
CA LEU A 228 5.88 17.66 8.38
C LEU A 228 5.59 19.15 8.64
N ASP A 229 5.42 19.55 9.90
CA ASP A 229 5.26 20.96 10.29
C ASP A 229 6.49 21.80 9.93
N ALA A 230 7.69 21.29 10.19
CA ALA A 230 8.94 21.95 9.83
C ALA A 230 9.08 22.13 8.31
N ALA A 231 8.65 21.12 7.53
CA ALA A 231 8.61 21.20 6.07
C ALA A 231 7.62 22.26 5.58
N ALA A 232 6.40 22.25 6.13
CA ALA A 232 5.35 23.22 5.80
C ALA A 232 5.81 24.67 6.05
N ALA A 233 6.54 24.91 7.15
CA ALA A 233 7.07 26.23 7.49
C ALA A 233 8.18 26.73 6.56
N ALA A 234 8.90 25.84 5.87
CA ALA A 234 10.08 26.16 5.05
C ALA A 234 9.75 26.64 3.62
N ALA A 235 8.62 27.35 3.43
CA ALA A 235 8.09 27.85 2.16
C ALA A 235 7.31 26.83 1.29
N GLU A 236 6.64 25.88 1.94
CA GLU A 236 5.64 24.98 1.31
C GLU A 236 4.20 25.48 1.49
N SER A 237 4.01 26.80 1.59
CA SER A 237 2.69 27.44 1.73
C SER A 237 1.73 27.16 0.56
N GLU A 238 2.24 26.59 -0.53
CA GLU A 238 1.49 26.21 -1.73
C GLU A 238 1.04 24.74 -1.76
N VAL A 239 1.38 23.93 -0.75
CA VAL A 239 0.93 22.53 -0.70
C VAL A 239 -0.58 22.48 -0.49
N GLN A 240 -1.31 21.94 -1.47
CA GLN A 240 -2.76 21.80 -1.42
C GLN A 240 -3.23 20.63 -0.57
N ALA A 241 -2.42 19.58 -0.38
CA ALA A 241 -2.72 18.54 0.60
C ALA A 241 -1.49 17.79 1.07
N THR A 242 -1.56 17.29 2.30
CA THR A 242 -0.58 16.37 2.88
C THR A 242 -1.20 14.98 2.99
N ILE A 243 -0.56 13.98 2.41
CA ILE A 243 -0.98 12.58 2.43
C ILE A 243 0.09 11.77 3.17
N VAL A 244 -0.30 11.07 4.23
CA VAL A 244 0.61 10.22 5.02
C VAL A 244 0.08 8.80 5.00
N MET A 245 0.89 7.84 4.59
CA MET A 245 0.47 6.45 4.48
C MET A 245 1.51 5.48 5.05
N GLY A 246 1.08 4.27 5.38
CA GLY A 246 1.99 3.18 5.73
C GLY A 246 1.47 2.23 6.79
N ASP A 247 2.40 1.43 7.34
CA ASP A 247 2.15 0.50 8.45
C ASP A 247 2.44 1.19 9.78
N PHE A 248 1.38 1.56 10.49
CA PHE A 248 1.48 2.26 11.77
C PHE A 248 1.64 1.29 12.94
N ASN A 249 1.50 -0.03 12.71
CA ASN A 249 1.49 -1.06 13.77
C ASN A 249 0.54 -0.73 14.94
N CYS A 250 -0.47 0.11 14.68
CA CYS A 250 -1.30 0.76 15.68
C CYS A 250 -2.76 0.39 15.43
N GLU A 251 -3.42 -0.24 16.41
CA GLU A 251 -4.85 -0.54 16.30
C GLU A 251 -5.70 0.74 16.44
N PRO A 252 -6.92 0.80 15.87
CA PRO A 252 -7.73 2.02 15.85
C PRO A 252 -8.04 2.61 17.24
N THR A 253 -8.02 1.77 18.27
CA THR A 253 -8.27 2.13 19.67
C THR A 253 -7.05 2.75 20.36
N GLU A 254 -5.87 2.71 19.75
CA GLU A 254 -4.65 3.21 20.34
C GLU A 254 -4.50 4.74 20.21
N ASP A 255 -3.84 5.32 21.20
CA ASP A 255 -3.65 6.76 21.34
C ASP A 255 -2.71 7.39 20.32
N CYS A 256 -2.06 6.60 19.46
CA CYS A 256 -1.22 7.13 18.37
C CYS A 256 -2.05 7.88 17.31
N HIS A 257 -3.38 7.64 17.26
CA HIS A 257 -4.31 8.22 16.31
C HIS A 257 -4.80 9.63 16.71
N ALA A 258 -4.76 9.96 18.01
CA ALA A 258 -5.27 11.23 18.52
C ALA A 258 -4.59 12.46 17.89
N PRO A 259 -3.25 12.54 17.77
CA PRO A 259 -2.60 13.72 17.19
C PRO A 259 -2.95 13.95 15.71
N TRP A 260 -3.23 12.89 14.94
CA TRP A 260 -3.69 13.03 13.55
C TRP A 260 -5.06 13.73 13.50
N ARG A 261 -6.01 13.27 14.33
CA ARG A 261 -7.36 13.86 14.43
C ARG A 261 -7.33 15.29 14.95
N GLU A 262 -6.53 15.56 15.97
CA GLU A 262 -6.34 16.91 16.54
C GLU A 262 -5.81 17.89 15.49
N ARG A 263 -5.00 17.43 14.53
CA ARG A 263 -4.51 18.21 13.39
C ARG A 263 -5.47 18.28 12.21
N GLY A 264 -6.62 17.60 12.27
CA GLY A 264 -7.64 17.60 11.22
C GLY A 264 -7.37 16.62 10.07
N PHE A 265 -6.47 15.64 10.24
CA PHE A 265 -6.32 14.59 9.25
C PHE A 265 -7.57 13.70 9.20
N LEU A 266 -8.01 13.40 7.98
CA LEU A 266 -9.02 12.39 7.69
C LEU A 266 -8.33 11.06 7.40
N CYS A 267 -8.91 9.96 7.88
CA CYS A 267 -8.47 8.61 7.53
C CYS A 267 -9.26 8.13 6.29
N ALA A 268 -8.58 7.97 5.16
CA ALA A 268 -9.22 7.60 3.89
C ALA A 268 -9.67 6.12 3.83
N VAL A 269 -9.22 5.31 4.79
CA VAL A 269 -9.55 3.87 4.90
C VAL A 269 -10.20 3.57 6.25
N GLU A 270 -10.97 4.54 6.79
CA GLU A 270 -11.57 4.45 8.13
C GLU A 270 -12.48 3.23 8.30
N ASP A 271 -13.25 2.89 7.28
CA ASP A 271 -14.24 1.81 7.37
C ASP A 271 -13.68 0.41 7.03
N MET A 272 -12.39 0.30 6.69
CA MET A 272 -11.76 -1.02 6.49
C MET A 272 -11.73 -1.80 7.82
N PRO A 273 -12.23 -3.05 7.86
CA PRO A 273 -12.31 -3.82 9.10
C PRO A 273 -10.96 -4.36 9.59
N TRP A 274 -10.03 -4.66 8.68
CA TRP A 274 -8.68 -5.15 8.98
C TRP A 274 -7.78 -4.94 7.76
N THR A 275 -6.47 -4.92 7.99
CA THR A 275 -5.45 -4.75 6.94
C THR A 275 -4.37 -5.83 7.01
N THR A 276 -4.26 -6.58 8.10
CA THR A 276 -3.43 -7.78 8.21
C THR A 276 -4.21 -8.92 8.82
N TRP A 277 -3.93 -10.15 8.39
CA TRP A 277 -4.51 -11.35 8.96
C TRP A 277 -3.52 -12.52 8.93
N LYS A 278 -3.02 -12.94 10.08
CA LYS A 278 -1.99 -13.99 10.19
C LYS A 278 -2.13 -14.81 11.45
N PHE A 279 -1.58 -16.02 11.46
CA PHE A 279 -1.32 -16.76 12.69
C PHE A 279 0.16 -16.65 13.06
N ARG A 280 0.47 -16.50 14.35
CA ARG A 280 1.85 -16.57 14.85
C ARG A 280 1.89 -17.53 16.01
N ASP A 281 2.88 -18.40 16.02
CA ASP A 281 3.08 -19.35 17.10
C ASP A 281 3.52 -18.61 18.36
N THR A 282 2.74 -18.74 19.44
CA THR A 282 3.05 -18.17 20.75
C THR A 282 3.30 -19.29 21.76
N PRO A 283 4.24 -19.12 22.71
CA PRO A 283 4.43 -20.07 23.81
C PRO A 283 3.13 -20.30 24.56
N THR A 284 2.83 -21.55 24.92
CA THR A 284 1.47 -21.93 25.35
C THR A 284 0.98 -21.25 26.63
N GLU A 285 1.83 -20.84 27.58
CA GLU A 285 1.49 -19.91 28.67
C GLU A 285 2.76 -19.26 29.26
N PRO A 286 2.70 -18.05 29.86
CA PRO A 286 3.76 -17.55 30.70
C PRO A 286 3.77 -18.30 32.04
N GLY A 287 4.60 -19.34 32.17
CA GLY A 287 4.87 -19.97 33.48
C GLY A 287 5.13 -21.48 33.47
N THR A 288 4.74 -22.19 32.41
CA THR A 288 5.04 -23.62 32.24
C THR A 288 6.31 -23.78 31.40
N ALA A 289 7.46 -23.75 32.05
CA ALA A 289 8.71 -24.15 31.40
C ALA A 289 8.55 -25.60 30.90
N PRO A 290 8.79 -25.88 29.60
CA PRO A 290 8.76 -27.26 29.11
C PRO A 290 9.83 -28.08 29.85
N PRO A 291 9.60 -29.40 30.06
CA PRO A 291 10.62 -30.28 30.62
C PRO A 291 11.97 -30.12 29.91
N PRO A 292 13.10 -30.21 30.63
CA PRO A 292 14.43 -30.14 30.03
C PRO A 292 14.56 -31.12 28.86
N GLY A 293 14.92 -30.63 27.68
CA GLY A 293 15.03 -31.43 26.45
C GLY A 293 13.76 -31.52 25.60
N THR A 294 12.67 -30.85 25.97
CA THR A 294 11.47 -30.73 25.12
C THR A 294 11.33 -29.32 24.54
N ALA A 295 10.93 -29.25 23.25
CA ALA A 295 10.63 -27.98 22.61
C ALA A 295 9.44 -27.30 23.32
N PRO A 296 9.42 -25.96 23.44
CA PRO A 296 8.28 -25.24 23.97
C PRO A 296 7.02 -25.62 23.19
N LEU A 297 5.96 -25.96 23.91
CA LEU A 297 4.64 -26.03 23.29
C LEU A 297 4.31 -24.62 22.78
N THR A 298 3.93 -24.54 21.51
CA THR A 298 3.42 -23.32 20.91
C THR A 298 1.98 -23.54 20.48
N GLN A 299 1.16 -22.51 20.61
CA GLN A 299 -0.18 -22.49 20.01
C GLN A 299 -0.24 -21.37 18.97
N PRO A 300 -0.81 -21.64 17.78
CA PRO A 300 -1.00 -20.62 16.77
C PRO A 300 -2.02 -19.61 17.29
N LYS A 301 -1.59 -18.36 17.44
CA LYS A 301 -2.45 -17.25 17.82
C LYS A 301 -2.83 -16.45 16.58
N GLU A 302 -4.13 -16.35 16.34
CA GLU A 302 -4.67 -15.49 15.28
C GLU A 302 -4.41 -14.02 15.60
N LYS A 303 -4.04 -13.27 14.57
CA LYS A 303 -3.89 -11.82 14.57
C LYS A 303 -4.57 -11.28 13.31
N ARG A 304 -5.74 -10.68 13.48
CA ARG A 304 -6.49 -9.97 12.44
C ARG A 304 -6.68 -8.54 12.91
N GLU A 305 -5.95 -7.61 12.30
CA GLU A 305 -5.73 -6.26 12.86
C GLU A 305 -5.85 -5.21 11.75
N LYS A 306 -6.30 -4.01 12.10
CA LYS A 306 -6.21 -2.82 11.23
C LYS A 306 -5.03 -1.98 11.71
N ILE A 307 -3.97 -1.96 10.92
CA ILE A 307 -2.71 -1.26 11.27
C ILE A 307 -2.09 -0.47 10.12
N ASP A 308 -2.66 -0.56 8.93
CA ASP A 308 -2.25 0.19 7.74
C ASP A 308 -3.25 1.32 7.46
N TYR A 309 -2.76 2.54 7.25
CA TYR A 309 -3.61 3.72 7.13
C TYR A 309 -3.16 4.65 6.00
N ILE A 310 -4.10 5.45 5.50
CA ILE A 310 -3.89 6.58 4.61
C ILE A 310 -4.57 7.79 5.26
N TYR A 311 -3.77 8.74 5.76
CA TYR A 311 -4.22 10.00 6.32
C TYR A 311 -4.09 11.13 5.32
N VAL A 312 -5.08 12.01 5.27
CA VAL A 312 -5.13 13.16 4.36
C VAL A 312 -5.46 14.43 5.14
N LEU A 313 -4.68 15.48 4.93
CA LEU A 313 -4.90 16.82 5.48
C LEU A 313 -5.03 17.83 4.35
N ASN A 314 -6.06 18.67 4.42
CA ASN A 314 -6.25 19.78 3.49
C ASN A 314 -5.22 20.88 3.72
N GLY A 315 -4.62 21.36 2.64
CA GLY A 315 -3.80 22.56 2.63
C GLY A 315 -4.64 23.84 2.49
N PRO A 316 -4.00 25.02 2.55
CA PRO A 316 -4.68 26.31 2.43
C PRO A 316 -5.45 26.42 1.11
N GLY A 317 -6.75 26.73 1.20
CA GLY A 317 -7.61 26.96 0.03
C GLY A 317 -7.93 25.70 -0.79
N ALA A 318 -7.47 24.52 -0.39
CA ALA A 318 -7.75 23.28 -1.09
C ALA A 318 -8.72 22.39 -0.30
N GLN A 319 -9.43 21.53 -1.01
CA GLN A 319 -10.32 20.54 -0.41
C GLN A 319 -10.02 19.17 -1.01
N VAL A 320 -9.80 18.16 -0.17
CA VAL A 320 -9.70 16.76 -0.59
C VAL A 320 -10.91 16.00 -0.08
N ALA A 321 -11.61 15.35 -1.00
CA ALA A 321 -12.66 14.38 -0.70
C ALA A 321 -12.11 12.96 -0.89
N VAL A 322 -12.52 12.05 -0.01
CA VAL A 322 -12.27 10.61 -0.18
C VAL A 322 -13.47 10.04 -0.93
N GLU A 323 -13.29 9.63 -2.19
CA GLU A 323 -14.39 9.09 -3.02
C GLU A 323 -14.63 7.61 -2.72
N ALA A 324 -13.56 6.84 -2.54
CA ALA A 324 -13.64 5.41 -2.29
C ALA A 324 -12.39 4.87 -1.60
N PHE A 325 -12.53 3.72 -0.95
CA PHE A 325 -11.39 2.89 -0.53
C PHE A 325 -11.52 1.48 -1.08
N LEU A 326 -10.40 0.76 -1.15
CA LEU A 326 -10.37 -0.62 -1.62
C LEU A 326 -10.61 -1.58 -0.44
N ASP A 327 -11.74 -2.28 -0.47
CA ASP A 327 -12.20 -3.14 0.64
C ASP A 327 -11.31 -4.37 0.86
N VAL A 328 -11.56 -5.07 1.95
CA VAL A 328 -11.00 -6.41 2.17
C VAL A 328 -11.59 -7.43 1.18
N PRO A 329 -10.85 -8.48 0.83
CA PRO A 329 -11.40 -9.60 0.07
C PRO A 329 -12.59 -10.29 0.72
N ALA A 330 -13.39 -10.99 -0.08
CA ALA A 330 -14.38 -11.91 0.46
C ALA A 330 -13.70 -13.06 1.21
N ASP A 331 -14.28 -13.51 2.32
CA ASP A 331 -13.73 -14.59 3.15
C ASP A 331 -13.52 -15.90 2.34
N ALA A 332 -14.28 -16.10 1.25
CA ALA A 332 -14.11 -17.26 0.36
C ALA A 332 -12.78 -17.24 -0.42
N ASP A 333 -12.24 -16.05 -0.71
CA ASP A 333 -11.00 -15.89 -1.49
C ASP A 333 -9.74 -15.93 -0.60
N ILE A 334 -9.91 -15.67 0.71
CA ILE A 334 -8.88 -15.84 1.75
C ILE A 334 -9.47 -16.69 2.88
N PRO A 335 -9.53 -18.03 2.71
CA PRO A 335 -10.26 -18.88 3.65
C PRO A 335 -9.56 -19.09 5.00
N ARG A 336 -8.29 -18.68 5.15
CA ARG A 336 -7.50 -18.97 6.36
C ARG A 336 -6.74 -17.77 6.93
N ALA A 337 -5.80 -17.21 6.17
CA ALA A 337 -4.93 -16.09 6.59
C ALA A 337 -4.05 -15.66 5.41
N LEU A 338 -3.24 -14.64 5.64
CA LEU A 338 -2.25 -14.06 4.76
C LEU A 338 -0.83 -14.21 5.36
N PRO A 339 0.22 -14.48 4.57
CA PRO A 339 0.19 -14.67 3.12
C PRO A 339 -0.54 -15.97 2.74
N ALA A 340 -1.01 -16.01 1.50
CA ALA A 340 -1.73 -17.12 0.91
C ALA A 340 -1.12 -17.45 -0.47
N PRO A 341 -1.35 -18.65 -1.04
CA PRO A 341 -0.87 -18.98 -2.38
C PRO A 341 -1.24 -17.95 -3.45
N ASN A 342 -2.38 -17.28 -3.28
CA ASN A 342 -2.94 -16.24 -4.15
C ASN A 342 -2.80 -14.81 -3.60
N TYR A 343 -2.11 -14.61 -2.48
CA TYR A 343 -1.87 -13.27 -1.95
C TYR A 343 -0.54 -13.17 -1.25
N ALA A 344 0.27 -12.25 -1.75
CA ALA A 344 1.69 -12.30 -1.58
C ALA A 344 2.14 -11.99 -0.13
N SER A 345 1.54 -10.97 0.51
CA SER A 345 1.96 -10.44 1.82
C SER A 345 1.00 -10.86 2.93
N ASP A 346 1.41 -10.75 4.21
CA ASP A 346 0.49 -10.84 5.36
C ASP A 346 -0.37 -9.59 5.59
N HIS A 347 -0.10 -8.52 4.84
CA HIS A 347 -0.89 -7.30 4.81
C HIS A 347 -1.62 -7.17 3.48
N LEU A 348 -2.81 -6.60 3.47
CA LEU A 348 -3.46 -6.13 2.25
C LEU A 348 -2.86 -4.79 1.82
N ALA A 349 -2.72 -4.58 0.51
CA ALA A 349 -2.50 -3.23 -0.01
C ALA A 349 -3.73 -2.35 0.33
N VAL A 350 -3.55 -1.30 1.12
CA VAL A 350 -4.61 -0.33 1.37
C VAL A 350 -4.59 0.72 0.26
N ALA A 351 -5.75 1.11 -0.25
CA ALA A 351 -5.84 2.10 -1.33
C ALA A 351 -7.08 2.98 -1.18
N ALA A 352 -6.96 4.23 -1.60
CA ALA A 352 -8.03 5.21 -1.61
C ALA A 352 -8.03 6.03 -2.90
N ARG A 353 -9.23 6.36 -3.38
CA ARG A 353 -9.45 7.35 -4.44
C ARG A 353 -9.75 8.69 -3.80
N LEU A 354 -8.93 9.68 -4.11
CA LEU A 354 -9.03 11.04 -3.60
C LEU A 354 -9.46 11.96 -4.74
N ASN A 355 -10.28 12.95 -4.42
CA ASN A 355 -10.71 13.99 -5.35
C ASN A 355 -10.37 15.36 -4.74
N CYS A 356 -9.40 16.02 -5.36
CA CYS A 356 -8.76 17.23 -4.89
C CYS A 356 -9.28 18.43 -5.68
N PHE A 357 -9.65 19.49 -4.96
CA PHE A 357 -10.14 20.74 -5.51
C PHE A 357 -9.26 21.90 -5.06
N THR A 358 -8.94 22.82 -5.97
CA THR A 358 -8.33 24.10 -5.62
C THR A 358 -9.40 25.09 -5.17
N ALA A 359 -8.96 26.19 -4.54
CA ALA A 359 -9.78 27.39 -4.40
C ALA A 359 -10.24 27.88 -5.80
N PRO A 360 -11.37 28.60 -5.88
CA PRO A 360 -11.76 29.28 -7.11
C PRO A 360 -10.62 30.20 -7.57
N LEU A 361 -10.18 30.06 -8.82
CA LEU A 361 -9.26 31.01 -9.43
C LEU A 361 -9.99 32.36 -9.57
N ALA A 362 -9.38 33.42 -9.05
CA ALA A 362 -9.95 34.77 -9.02
C ALA A 362 -10.13 35.40 -10.42
#